data_AF-A0A928LQP3-F1
#
_entry.id   AF-A0A928LQP3-F1
#
_cell.length_a   1.000
_cell.length_b   1.000
_cell.length_c   1.000
_cell.angle_alpha   90.00
_cell.angle_beta   90.00
_cell.angle_gamma   90.00
#
_symmetry.space_group_name_H-M   'P 1'
#
loop_
_entity.id
_entity.type
_entity.pdbx_description
1 polymer ?
#
loop_
_entity_poly.entity_id
_entity_poly.type
_entity_poly.pdbx_seq_one_letter_code
_entity_poly.pdbx_strand_id
1 'polypeptide(L)'
;MNELNREKYTLAMAENLQLLRAKLGLTQQEVCRLVGVSRQSIVQAERSHKLAWNTYLALVFLFSKNEQTRSLMAFLDIYPQEFDRLFEKPEEVRQ
;
A
#
# COMPACT_ATOMS: atom_id res chain seq x y z
N MET A 1 22.15 -6.18 3.89
CA MET A 1 20.81 -6.13 3.25
C MET A 1 19.99 -5.21 4.13
N ASN A 2 19.66 -3.99 3.69
CA ASN A 2 18.83 -3.11 4.52
C ASN A 2 17.47 -3.78 4.69
N GLU A 3 17.08 -4.03 5.94
CA GLU A 3 15.81 -4.65 6.28
C GLU A 3 14.66 -3.69 5.94
N LEU A 4 13.60 -4.19 5.31
CA LEU A 4 12.40 -3.41 5.02
C LEU A 4 11.82 -2.88 6.33
N ASN A 5 11.77 -1.56 6.49
CA ASN A 5 11.14 -0.94 7.65
C ASN A 5 9.61 -1.00 7.51
N ARG A 6 9.05 -2.16 7.88
CA ARG A 6 7.60 -2.43 7.75
C ARG A 6 6.78 -1.42 8.54
N GLU A 7 7.21 -1.05 9.74
CA GLU A 7 6.49 -0.10 10.60
C GLU A 7 6.35 1.28 9.95
N LYS A 8 7.43 1.81 9.36
CA LYS A 8 7.40 3.07 8.61
C LYS A 8 6.33 3.01 7.51
N TYR A 9 6.35 1.96 6.69
CA TYR A 9 5.49 1.88 5.51
C TYR A 9 4.03 1.58 5.86
N THR A 10 3.77 0.73 6.86
CA THR A 10 2.40 0.48 7.32
C THR A 10 1.80 1.72 7.98
N LEU A 11 2.59 2.47 8.75
CA LEU A 11 2.17 3.74 9.35
C LEU A 11 1.82 4.76 8.26
N ALA A 12 2.74 5.01 7.32
CA ALA A 12 2.51 5.96 6.22
C ALA A 12 1.26 5.62 5.39
N MET A 13 1.05 4.33 5.09
CA MET A 13 -0.18 3.88 4.43
C MET A 13 -1.42 4.16 5.28
N ALA A 14 -1.38 3.85 6.58
CA ALA A 14 -2.55 3.97 7.45
C ALA A 14 -2.97 5.42 7.69
N GLU A 15 -2.01 6.34 7.83
CA GLU A 15 -2.24 7.79 7.94
C GLU A 15 -2.89 8.36 6.68
N ASN A 16 -2.58 7.80 5.51
CA ASN A 16 -3.01 8.32 4.21
C ASN A 16 -4.08 7.47 3.52
N LEU A 17 -4.57 6.40 4.16
CA LEU A 17 -5.51 5.45 3.58
C LEU A 17 -6.83 6.12 3.17
N GLN A 18 -7.35 7.03 4.00
CA GLN A 18 -8.57 7.77 3.70
C GLN A 18 -8.41 8.65 2.45
N LEU A 19 -7.26 9.32 2.32
CA LEU A 19 -6.93 10.15 1.15
C LEU A 19 -6.83 9.31 -0.12
N LEU A 20 -6.09 8.20 -0.06
CA LEU A 20 -5.90 7.28 -1.18
C LEU A 20 -7.22 6.69 -1.66
N ARG A 21 -8.08 6.20 -0.74
CA ARG A 21 -9.40 5.66 -1.14
C ARG A 21 -10.32 6.74 -1.71
N ALA A 22 -10.29 7.95 -1.15
CA ALA A 22 -11.13 9.05 -1.62
C ALA A 22 -10.74 9.46 -3.05
N LYS A 23 -9.46 9.37 -3.41
CA LYS A 23 -9.00 9.59 -4.79
C LYS A 23 -9.53 8.56 -5.78
N LEU A 24 -9.82 7.34 -5.34
CA LEU A 24 -10.50 6.32 -6.16
C LEU A 24 -12.03 6.36 -6.05
N GLY A 25 -12.61 7.27 -5.25
CA GLY A 25 -14.03 7.30 -4.96
C GLY A 25 -14.53 6.11 -4.14
N LEU A 26 -13.63 5.39 -3.45
CA LEU A 26 -13.96 4.18 -2.71
C LEU A 26 -14.38 4.46 -1.26
N THR A 27 -15.41 3.75 -0.83
CA THR A 27 -15.81 3.64 0.58
C THR A 27 -14.90 2.68 1.34
N GLN A 28 -14.87 2.79 2.67
CA GLN A 28 -14.19 1.81 3.52
C GLN A 28 -14.65 0.37 3.21
N GLN A 29 -15.96 0.18 2.98
CA GLN A 29 -16.58 -1.13 2.72
C GLN A 29 -16.09 -1.75 1.41
N GLU A 30 -15.87 -0.94 0.37
CA GLU A 30 -15.34 -1.41 -0.90
C GLU A 30 -13.87 -1.79 -0.78
N VAL A 31 -13.07 -0.97 -0.09
CA VAL A 31 -11.66 -1.29 0.16
C VAL A 31 -11.52 -2.63 0.90
N CYS A 32 -12.29 -2.88 1.98
CA CYS A 32 -12.19 -4.17 2.68
C CYS A 32 -12.62 -5.37 1.84
N ARG A 33 -13.61 -5.22 0.94
CA ARG A 33 -13.97 -6.28 -0.02
C ARG A 33 -12.84 -6.56 -1.02
N LEU A 34 -12.17 -5.51 -1.51
CA LEU A 34 -11.08 -5.63 -2.48
C LEU A 34 -9.82 -6.27 -1.88
N VAL A 35 -9.46 -5.90 -0.65
CA VAL A 35 -8.22 -6.41 0.01
C VAL A 35 -8.45 -7.63 0.90
N GLY A 36 -9.70 -8.10 1.03
CA GLY A 36 -10.04 -9.33 1.74
C GLY A 36 -9.88 -9.27 3.26
N VAL A 37 -10.24 -8.14 3.88
CA VAL A 37 -10.15 -7.95 5.35
C VAL A 37 -11.49 -7.54 5.95
N SER A 38 -11.60 -7.57 7.28
CA SER A 38 -12.80 -7.07 7.95
C SER A 38 -12.95 -5.55 7.77
N ARG A 39 -14.19 -5.05 7.80
CA ARG A 39 -14.45 -3.60 7.83
C ARG A 39 -13.76 -2.92 9.02
N GLN A 40 -13.71 -3.59 10.17
CA GLN A 40 -13.05 -3.07 11.38
C GLN A 40 -11.56 -2.86 11.16
N SER A 41 -10.90 -3.70 10.36
CA SER A 41 -9.47 -3.56 10.04
C SER A 41 -9.18 -2.25 9.30
N ILE A 42 -10.01 -1.91 8.29
CA ILE A 42 -9.87 -0.64 7.57
C ILE A 42 -10.21 0.56 8.46
N VAL A 43 -11.26 0.45 9.27
CA VAL A 43 -11.62 1.50 10.23
C VAL A 43 -10.50 1.75 11.24
N GLN A 44 -9.86 0.70 11.77
CA GLN A 44 -8.72 0.83 12.69
C GLN A 44 -7.47 1.39 12.01
N ALA A 45 -7.22 1.02 10.75
CA ALA A 45 -6.13 1.61 9.99
C ALA A 45 -6.32 3.13 9.84
N GLU A 46 -7.50 3.59 9.43
CA GLU A 46 -7.77 5.04 9.26
C GLU A 46 -7.83 5.81 10.59
N ARG A 47 -8.25 5.19 11.71
CA ARG A 47 -8.43 5.89 12.99
C ARG A 47 -7.26 5.79 13.97
N SER A 48 -6.57 4.67 13.98
CA SER A 48 -5.56 4.34 14.99
C SER A 48 -4.22 3.99 14.36
N HIS A 49 -4.10 4.13 13.05
CA HIS A 49 -2.89 3.87 12.27
C HIS A 49 -2.31 2.46 12.49
N LYS A 50 -3.18 1.50 12.80
CA LYS A 50 -2.84 0.09 12.96
C LYS A 50 -3.16 -0.67 11.68
N LEU A 51 -2.11 -1.07 10.97
CA LEU A 51 -2.23 -1.79 9.71
C LEU A 51 -1.27 -2.98 9.68
N ALA A 52 -1.82 -4.17 9.43
CA ALA A 52 -1.02 -5.37 9.26
C ALA A 52 -0.25 -5.33 7.92
N TRP A 53 0.97 -5.87 7.91
CA TRP A 53 1.84 -5.88 6.72
C TRP A 53 1.18 -6.50 5.48
N ASN A 54 0.46 -7.62 5.64
CA ASN A 54 -0.20 -8.27 4.52
C ASN A 54 -1.31 -7.40 3.91
N THR A 55 -2.06 -6.68 4.75
CA THR A 55 -3.06 -5.71 4.29
C THR A 55 -2.41 -4.53 3.59
N TYR A 56 -1.27 -4.06 4.11
CA TYR A 56 -0.46 -3.04 3.44
C TYR A 56 -0.05 -3.47 2.02
N LEU A 57 0.47 -4.69 1.84
CA LEU A 57 0.86 -5.19 0.52
C LEU A 57 -0.34 -5.26 -0.45
N ALA A 58 -1.50 -5.71 0.02
CA ALA A 58 -2.73 -5.73 -0.77
C ALA A 58 -3.18 -4.31 -1.17
N LEU A 59 -3.05 -3.33 -0.26
CA LEU A 59 -3.35 -1.92 -0.54
C LEU A 59 -2.34 -1.31 -1.52
N VAL A 60 -1.05 -1.61 -1.39
CA VAL A 60 -0.02 -1.19 -2.36
C VAL A 60 -0.38 -1.72 -3.74
N PHE A 61 -0.74 -3.00 -3.86
CA PHE A 61 -1.19 -3.55 -5.13
C PHE A 61 -2.41 -2.79 -5.68
N LEU A 62 -3.47 -2.62 -4.87
CA LEU A 62 -4.68 -1.91 -5.27
C LEU A 62 -4.39 -0.50 -5.77
N PHE A 63 -3.68 0.30 -4.98
CA PHE A 63 -3.40 1.70 -5.30
C PHE A 63 -2.35 1.86 -6.40
N SER A 64 -1.49 0.86 -6.64
CA SER A 64 -0.56 0.88 -7.77
C SER A 64 -1.25 0.75 -9.12
N LYS A 65 -2.51 0.30 -9.18
CA LYS A 65 -3.25 0.12 -10.44
C LYS A 65 -3.93 1.39 -10.97
N ASN A 66 -3.88 2.49 -10.22
CA ASN A 66 -4.35 3.79 -10.66
C ASN A 66 -3.18 4.79 -10.65
N GLU A 67 -3.05 5.58 -11.70
CA GLU A 67 -1.93 6.52 -11.88
C GLU A 67 -1.85 7.56 -10.76
N GLN A 68 -2.97 8.18 -10.39
CA GLN A 68 -2.99 9.23 -9.37
C GLN A 68 -2.59 8.70 -7.99
N THR A 69 -3.13 7.55 -7.58
CA THR A 69 -2.77 6.96 -6.28
C THR A 69 -1.36 6.37 -6.28
N ARG A 70 -0.86 5.89 -7.42
CA ARG A 70 0.54 5.46 -7.56
C ARG A 70 1.51 6.62 -7.36
N SER A 71 1.29 7.75 -8.04
CA SER A 71 2.09 8.97 -7.85
C SER A 71 2.01 9.48 -6.41
N LEU A 72 0.83 9.41 -5.80
CA LEU A 72 0.64 9.83 -4.42
C LEU A 72 1.37 8.92 -3.42
N MET A 73 1.35 7.59 -3.64
CA MET A 73 2.13 6.67 -2.80
C MET A 73 3.63 6.92 -2.87
N ALA A 74 4.15 7.29 -4.05
CA ALA A 74 5.55 7.67 -4.20
C ALA A 74 5.86 8.98 -3.46
N PHE A 75 4.98 9.98 -3.57
CA PHE A 75 5.15 11.28 -2.90
C PHE A 75 5.07 11.18 -1.37
N LEU A 76 4.24 10.28 -0.84
CA LEU A 76 4.01 10.11 0.60
C LEU A 76 4.95 9.08 1.26
N ASP A 77 6.01 8.64 0.57
CA ASP A 77 6.94 7.60 1.04
C ASP A 77 6.24 6.30 1.48
N ILE A 78 5.10 5.97 0.86
CA ILE A 78 4.33 4.75 1.13
C ILE A 78 4.92 3.55 0.38
N TYR A 79 5.43 3.78 -0.83
CA TYR A 79 6.04 2.74 -1.65
C TYR A 79 7.52 2.54 -1.28
N PRO A 80 7.97 1.32 -0.91
CA PRO A 80 9.36 1.06 -0.56
C PRO A 80 10.22 1.05 -1.83
N GLN A 81 11.22 1.92 -1.90
CA GLN A 81 12.18 1.91 -3.01
C GLN A 81 13.00 0.60 -3.05
N GLU A 82 13.07 -0.12 -1.94
CA GLU A 82 13.67 -1.45 -1.89
C GLU A 82 12.92 -2.47 -2.77
N PHE A 83 11.63 -2.25 -3.05
CA PHE A 83 10.86 -3.10 -3.97
C PHE A 83 11.38 -3.01 -5.39
N ASP A 84 11.74 -1.83 -5.88
CA ASP A 84 12.29 -1.66 -7.24
C ASP A 84 13.54 -2.52 -7.40
N ARG A 85 14.47 -2.46 -6.44
CA ARG A 85 15.70 -3.28 -6.45
C ARG A 85 15.44 -4.78 -6.38
N LEU A 86 14.37 -5.20 -5.69
CA LEU A 86 14.02 -6.62 -5.52
C LEU A 86 13.27 -7.19 -6.73
N PHE A 87 12.50 -6.36 -7.43
CA PHE A 87 11.67 -6.75 -8.57
C PHE A 87 12.35 -6.49 -9.92
N GLU A 88 13.31 -5.57 -9.99
CA GLU A 88 14.28 -5.43 -11.08
C GLU A 88 15.31 -6.56 -11.01
N LYS A 89 14.89 -7.81 -11.23
CA LYS A 89 15.86 -8.82 -11.65
C LYS A 89 16.29 -8.48 -13.09
N PRO A 90 17.59 -8.52 -13.42
CA PRO A 90 18.01 -8.47 -14.82
C PRO A 90 17.26 -9.58 -15.55
N GLU A 91 16.65 -9.28 -16.69
CA GLU A 91 16.28 -10.32 -17.63
C GLU A 91 17.53 -11.17 -17.85
N GLU A 92 17.54 -12.40 -17.36
CA GLU A 92 18.50 -13.38 -17.82
C GLU A 92 18.36 -13.43 -19.33
N VAL A 93 19.39 -12.92 -20.02
CA VAL A 93 19.55 -13.01 -21.46
C VAL A 93 19.31 -14.46 -21.81
N ARG A 94 18.14 -14.76 -22.34
CA ARG A 94 17.82 -16.07 -22.91
C ARG A 94 18.74 -16.22 -24.12
N GLN A 95 19.87 -16.90 -23.91
CA GLN A 95 20.70 -17.44 -24.98
C GLN A 95 19.97 -18.60 -25.66
#